data_AF-A0A317Z627-F1
#
_entry.id   AF-A0A317Z627-F1
#
_cell.length_a   1.000
_cell.length_b   1.000
_cell.length_c   1.000
_cell.angle_alpha   90.00
_cell.angle_beta   90.00
_cell.angle_gamma   90.00
#
_symmetry.space_group_name_H-M   'P 1'
#
loop_
_entity.id
_entity.type
_entity.pdbx_description
1 polymer ?
#
loop_
_entity_poly.entity_id
_entity_poly.type
_entity_poly.pdbx_seq_one_letter_code
_entity_poly.pdbx_strand_id
1 'polypeptide(L)' 'QSKALQQLINLGVTRLLTHGGPTQSNLFDNLPQLAKWVRQSKGQIEIMPGGGLNYENLDALLELFPFQEVHGTHIVKT' A
#
# COMPACT_ATOMS: atom_id res chain seq x y z
N GLN A 1 3.68 -14.59 -0.75
CA GLN A 1 3.01 -13.54 0.04
C GLN A 1 1.47 -13.67 0.05
N SER A 2 0.82 -14.18 -1.01
CA SER A 2 -0.66 -14.33 -1.03
C SER A 2 -1.25 -15.14 0.13
N LYS A 3 -0.58 -16.21 0.58
CA LYS A 3 -1.01 -16.99 1.75
C LYS A 3 -1.07 -16.13 3.03
N ALA A 4 -0.07 -15.28 3.25
CA ALA A 4 -0.03 -14.39 4.39
C ALA A 4 -1.17 -13.35 4.33
N LEU A 5 -1.43 -12.77 3.15
CA LEU A 5 -2.57 -11.85 2.98
C LEU A 5 -3.90 -12.54 3.33
N GLN A 6 -4.12 -13.77 2.86
CA GLN A 6 -5.33 -14.52 3.20
C GLN A 6 -5.41 -14.84 4.70
N GLN A 7 -4.29 -15.10 5.36
CA GLN A 7 -4.26 -15.31 6.80
C GLN A 7 -4.66 -14.04 7.57
N LEU A 8 -4.17 -12.86 7.16
CA LEU A 8 -4.56 -11.59 7.77
C LEU A 8 -6.07 -11.32 7.60
N ILE A 9 -6.62 -11.62 6.41
CA ILE A 9 -8.05 -11.54 6.15
C ILE A 9 -8.84 -12.47 7.09
N ASN A 10 -8.41 -13.74 7.21
CA ASN A 10 -9.08 -14.72 8.07
C ASN A 10 -9.01 -14.34 9.57
N LEU A 11 -7.97 -13.60 9.97
CA LEU A 11 -7.82 -13.07 11.32
C LEU A 11 -8.64 -11.80 11.57
N GLY A 12 -9.30 -11.24 10.55
CA GLY A 12 -10.08 -10.01 10.66
C GLY A 12 -9.23 -8.74 10.77
N VAL A 13 -7.99 -8.77 10.27
CA VAL A 13 -7.13 -7.57 10.24
C VAL A 13 -7.73 -6.53 9.28
N THR A 14 -7.92 -5.31 9.77
CA THR A 14 -8.58 -4.24 9.01
C THR A 14 -7.73 -3.69 7.87
N ARG A 15 -6.41 -3.54 8.10
CA ARG A 15 -5.49 -2.91 7.14
C ARG A 15 -4.10 -3.50 7.18
N LEU A 16 -3.43 -3.50 6.02
CA LEU A 16 -2.05 -3.89 5.86
C LEU A 16 -1.21 -2.68 5.42
N LEU A 17 -0.38 -2.17 6.32
CA LEU A 17 0.71 -1.25 5.98
C LEU A 17 1.83 -2.03 5.29
N THR A 18 2.19 -1.67 4.07
CA THR A 18 3.25 -2.36 3.33
C THR A 18 3.93 -1.48 2.29
N HIS A 19 5.20 -1.76 2.03
CA HIS A 19 5.97 -1.16 0.94
C HIS A 19 5.74 -1.84 -0.42
N GLY A 20 5.11 -3.03 -0.43
CA GLY A 20 4.85 -3.79 -1.67
C GLY A 20 6.04 -4.59 -2.22
N GLY A 21 7.25 -4.38 -1.67
CA GLY A 21 8.50 -5.00 -2.13
C GLY A 21 9.64 -4.85 -1.12
N PRO A 22 10.90 -5.11 -1.53
CA PRO A 22 12.09 -4.90 -0.71
C PRO A 22 12.20 -3.46 -0.22
N THR A 23 12.73 -3.24 0.99
CA THR A 23 12.79 -1.89 1.57
C THR A 23 13.75 -0.94 0.85
N GLN A 24 14.62 -1.46 -0.01
CA GLN A 24 15.55 -0.67 -0.82
C GLN A 24 14.98 -0.25 -2.18
N SER A 25 13.84 -0.81 -2.63
CA SER A 25 13.23 -0.39 -3.90
C SER A 25 12.46 0.92 -3.72
N ASN A 26 12.17 1.59 -4.83
CA ASN A 26 11.24 2.71 -4.79
C ASN A 26 9.81 2.14 -4.66
N LEU A 27 8.96 2.78 -3.85
CA LEU A 27 7.56 2.39 -3.69
C LEU A 27 6.80 2.35 -5.03
N PHE A 28 7.14 3.25 -5.95
CA PHE A 28 6.54 3.29 -7.30
C PHE A 28 6.84 2.03 -8.10
N ASP A 29 8.01 1.41 -7.93
CA ASP A 29 8.37 0.16 -8.60
C ASP A 29 7.52 -1.02 -8.10
N ASN A 30 6.98 -0.91 -6.89
CA ASN A 30 6.18 -1.95 -6.24
C ASN A 30 4.67 -1.81 -6.53
N LEU A 31 4.23 -0.77 -7.24
CA LEU A 31 2.82 -0.53 -7.59
C LEU A 31 2.10 -1.73 -8.20
N PRO A 32 2.69 -2.48 -9.16
CA PRO A 32 2.03 -3.66 -9.73
C PRO A 32 1.69 -4.72 -8.67
N GLN A 33 2.55 -4.87 -7.65
CA GLN A 33 2.36 -5.82 -6.57
C GLN A 33 1.32 -5.34 -5.56
N LEU A 34 1.32 -4.04 -5.24
CA LEU A 34 0.29 -3.41 -4.39
C LEU A 34 -1.10 -3.53 -5.04
N ALA A 35 -1.23 -3.16 -6.31
CA ALA A 35 -2.49 -3.25 -7.06
C ALA A 35 -2.99 -4.70 -7.17
N LYS A 36 -2.07 -5.68 -7.29
CA LYS A 36 -2.42 -7.10 -7.23
C LYS A 36 -3.03 -7.47 -5.88
N TRP A 37 -2.48 -6.99 -4.77
CA TRP A 37 -3.04 -7.28 -3.44
C TRP A 37 -4.38 -6.59 -3.19
N VAL A 38 -4.57 -5.36 -3.66
CA VAL A 38 -5.89 -4.69 -3.61
C VAL A 38 -6.94 -5.53 -4.34
N ARG A 39 -6.63 -6.03 -5.55
CA ARG A 39 -7.56 -6.91 -6.27
C ARG A 39 -7.79 -8.25 -5.56
N GLN A 40 -6.75 -8.82 -4.96
CA GLN A 40 -6.85 -10.10 -4.25
C GLN A 40 -7.60 -9.98 -2.92
N SER A 41 -7.54 -8.83 -2.23
CA SER A 41 -8.24 -8.64 -0.96
C SER A 41 -9.76 -8.61 -1.13
N LYS A 42 -10.25 -8.19 -2.31
CA LYS A 42 -11.68 -8.00 -2.61
C LYS A 42 -12.37 -7.14 -1.54
N GLY A 43 -11.66 -6.15 -1.01
CA GLY A 43 -12.17 -5.24 0.03
C GLY A 43 -12.27 -5.84 1.43
N GLN A 44 -11.80 -7.06 1.66
CA GLN A 44 -11.81 -7.68 3.00
C GLN A 44 -10.70 -7.17 3.92
N ILE A 45 -9.66 -6.57 3.36
CA ILE A 45 -8.57 -5.88 4.06
C ILE A 45 -8.10 -4.69 3.20
N GLU A 46 -7.89 -3.55 3.84
CA GLU A 46 -7.38 -2.34 3.18
C GLU A 46 -5.86 -2.46 2.96
N ILE A 47 -5.38 -2.08 1.78
CA ILE A 47 -3.94 -2.05 1.48
C ILE A 47 -3.47 -0.61 1.55
N MET A 48 -2.67 -0.31 2.58
CA MET A 48 -2.15 1.03 2.84
C MET A 48 -0.67 1.08 2.45
N PRO A 49 -0.31 1.59 1.25
CA PRO A 49 1.09 1.72 0.85
C PRO A 49 1.84 2.71 1.77
N GLY A 50 3.10 2.41 2.05
CA GLY A 50 3.98 3.31 2.80
C GLY A 50 5.47 2.99 2.66
N GLY A 51 6.30 3.91 3.16
CA GLY A 51 7.75 3.85 3.03
C GLY A 51 8.24 4.60 1.79
N GLY A 52 8.72 5.83 1.98
CA GLY A 52 9.16 6.71 0.90
C GLY A 52 8.09 7.66 0.34
N LEU A 53 6.85 7.60 0.85
CA LEU A 53 5.79 8.57 0.51
C LEU A 53 5.93 9.87 1.30
N ASN A 54 5.74 11.00 0.61
CA ASN A 54 5.77 12.35 1.15
C ASN A 54 4.80 13.25 0.37
N TYR A 55 4.67 14.52 0.80
CA TYR A 55 3.76 15.48 0.17
C TYR A 55 4.09 15.79 -1.31
N GLU A 56 5.31 15.52 -1.79
CA GLU A 56 5.73 15.82 -3.16
C GLU A 56 5.36 14.71 -4.15
N ASN A 57 5.30 13.46 -3.67
CA ASN A 57 5.02 12.30 -4.52
C ASN A 57 3.66 11.65 -4.29
N LEU A 58 2.88 12.13 -3.32
CA LEU A 58 1.55 11.59 -3.02
C LEU A 58 0.60 11.68 -4.23
N ASP A 59 0.50 12.86 -4.85
CA ASP A 59 -0.45 13.07 -5.95
C ASP A 59 -0.13 12.14 -7.14
N ALA A 60 1.16 12.02 -7.48
CA ALA A 60 1.62 11.10 -8.52
C ALA A 60 1.29 9.64 -8.20
N LEU A 61 1.33 9.22 -6.93
CA LEU A 61 0.90 7.88 -6.54
C LEU A 61 -0.60 7.68 -6.80
N LEU A 62 -1.42 8.63 -6.33
CA LEU A 62 -2.88 8.52 -6.39
C LEU A 62 -3.43 8.63 -7.81
N GLU A 63 -2.74 9.34 -8.70
CA GLU A 63 -3.02 9.33 -10.14
C GLU A 63 -2.79 7.96 -10.78
N LEU A 64 -1.74 7.23 -10.35
CA LEU A 64 -1.43 5.89 -10.87
C LEU A 64 -2.35 4.82 -10.29
N PHE A 65 -2.65 4.91 -9.00
CA PHE A 65 -3.58 4.00 -8.33
C PHE A 65 -4.27 4.69 -7.15
N PRO A 66 -5.61 4.81 -7.16
CA PRO A 66 -6.34 5.55 -6.14
C PRO A 66 -6.52 4.73 -4.86
N PHE A 67 -5.44 4.58 -4.08
CA PHE A 67 -5.50 3.99 -2.74
C PHE A 67 -6.40 4.81 -1.81
N GLN A 68 -7.18 4.15 -0.97
CA GLN A 68 -8.06 4.84 -0.01
C GLN A 68 -7.28 5.38 1.19
N GLU A 69 -6.20 4.69 1.57
CA GLU A 69 -5.33 5.08 2.67
C GLU A 69 -3.87 5.02 2.24
N VAL A 70 -3.04 5.93 2.73
CA VAL A 70 -1.59 5.97 2.50
C VAL A 70 -0.86 6.28 3.80
N HIS A 71 0.40 5.87 3.91
CA HIS A 71 1.22 6.12 5.09
C HIS A 71 2.56 6.79 4.70
N GLY A 72 2.84 7.95 5.28
CA GLY A 72 4.12 8.64 5.16
C GLY A 72 4.38 9.54 6.36
N THR A 73 5.63 9.61 6.81
CA THR A 73 6.03 10.48 7.93
C THR A 73 6.00 11.96 7.57
N HIS A 74 6.09 12.29 6.28
CA HIS A 74 6.05 13.66 5.74
C HIS A 74 4.93 13.82 4.70
N ILE A 75 3.77 13.20 4.95
CA ILE A 75 2.65 13.16 3.99
C ILE A 75 1.93 14.50 3.86
N VAL A 76 2.07 15.37 4.85
CA VAL A 76 1.57 16.74 4.86
C VAL A 76 2.76 17.71 4.86
N LYS A 77 2.64 18.80 4.10
CA LYS A 77 3.61 19.88 4.11
C LYS A 77 3.41 20.68 5.41
N THR A 78 4.31 20.47 6.37
CA THR A 78 4.36 21.21 7.64
C THR A 78 5.44 22.26 7.59
#